data_AF-A0A0D7Q279-F1
#
_entry.id   AF-A0A0D7Q279-F1
#
_cell.length_a   1.000
_cell.length_b   1.000
_cell.length_c   1.000
_cell.angle_alpha   90.00
_cell.angle_beta   90.00
_cell.angle_gamma   90.00
#
_symmetry.space_group_name_H-M   'P 1'
#
loop_
_entity.id
_entity.type
_entity.pdbx_description
1 polymer ?
#
loop_
_entity_poly.entity_id
_entity_poly.type
_entity_poly.pdbx_seq_one_letter_code
_entity_poly.pdbx_strand_id
1 'polypeptide(L)'
;MNAFCKSLQGICLCCTVTMPAQAQEDGLRHHPPQDQLLHEKFYSTWHMPDHPAVSCCNDADCYPTEVEYVDGNLYAKRREDGKFILIPPEKIERHRDNPDGRNHLCAPPPNTFHATDTVFCFALGGAT
;
A
#
# COMPACT_ATOMS: atom_id res chain seq x y z
N MET A 1 -64.46 40.33 7.80
CA MET A 1 -63.87 41.21 6.77
C MET A 1 -62.36 41.18 6.91
N ASN A 2 -61.67 41.12 5.78
CA ASN A 2 -60.27 40.78 5.54
C ASN A 2 -59.24 41.63 6.29
N ALA A 3 -58.06 41.05 6.56
CA ALA A 3 -56.78 41.57 6.07
C ALA A 3 -55.65 40.54 6.27
N PHE A 4 -55.27 39.87 5.18
CA PHE A 4 -53.99 39.19 5.04
C PHE A 4 -52.88 40.24 4.94
N CYS A 5 -51.82 40.14 5.74
CA CYS A 5 -50.56 40.81 5.41
C CYS A 5 -49.35 39.97 5.83
N LYS A 6 -48.64 39.55 4.80
CA LYS A 6 -47.36 38.83 4.70
C LYS A 6 -46.29 39.34 5.68
N SER A 7 -45.42 38.46 6.20
CA SER A 7 -43.96 38.62 6.01
C SER A 7 -43.12 37.42 6.51
N LEU A 8 -42.45 36.80 5.53
CA LEU A 8 -41.15 36.12 5.47
C LEU A 8 -40.65 35.16 6.58
N GLN A 9 -40.54 33.90 6.15
CA GLN A 9 -39.60 32.88 6.61
C GLN A 9 -38.14 33.39 6.61
N GLY A 10 -37.46 33.27 7.74
CA GLY A 10 -36.00 33.32 7.83
C GLY A 10 -35.44 31.90 7.98
N ILE A 11 -35.31 31.17 6.87
CA ILE A 11 -34.57 29.91 6.84
C ILE A 11 -33.10 30.28 6.61
N CYS A 12 -32.29 30.18 7.67
CA CYS A 12 -30.83 30.24 7.55
C CYS A 12 -30.37 28.92 6.91
N LEU A 13 -30.31 28.91 5.57
CA LEU A 13 -29.76 27.82 4.79
C LEU A 13 -28.24 27.89 4.93
N CYS A 14 -27.68 27.26 5.97
CA CYS A 14 -26.26 26.97 6.04
C CYS A 14 -25.91 26.05 4.86
N CYS A 15 -25.39 26.63 3.78
CA CYS A 15 -24.78 25.89 2.70
C CYS A 15 -23.60 25.08 3.25
N THR A 16 -23.85 23.81 3.59
CA THR A 16 -22.80 22.82 3.80
C THR A 16 -22.14 22.57 2.45
N VAL A 17 -21.05 23.28 2.17
CA VAL A 17 -20.21 23.02 1.01
C VAL A 17 -19.50 21.70 1.28
N THR A 18 -20.06 20.60 0.79
CA THR A 18 -19.37 19.31 0.75
C THR A 18 -18.27 19.41 -0.30
N MET A 19 -17.04 19.66 0.15
CA MET A 19 -15.85 19.53 -0.70
C MET A 19 -15.73 18.07 -1.14
N PRO A 20 -15.58 17.77 -2.44
CA PRO A 20 -15.22 16.42 -2.86
C PRO A 20 -13.77 16.19 -2.42
N ALA A 21 -13.56 15.19 -1.56
CA ALA A 21 -12.22 14.69 -1.29
C ALA A 21 -11.73 14.00 -2.57
N GLN A 22 -10.91 14.71 -3.35
CA GLN A 22 -10.18 14.09 -4.46
C GLN A 22 -9.10 13.20 -3.84
N ALA A 23 -9.37 11.90 -3.75
CA ALA A 23 -8.33 10.91 -3.53
C ALA A 23 -7.34 10.99 -4.71
N GLN A 24 -6.07 11.24 -4.42
CA GLN A 24 -5.01 11.35 -5.42
C GLN A 24 -4.62 9.96 -5.91
N GLU A 25 -5.24 9.49 -6.99
CA GLU A 25 -5.08 8.11 -7.49
C GLU A 25 -3.80 7.89 -8.32
N ASP A 26 -3.06 8.94 -8.71
CA ASP A 26 -1.90 8.81 -9.62
C ASP A 26 -0.53 8.69 -8.89
N GLY A 27 -0.52 8.82 -7.56
CA GLY A 27 0.70 8.73 -6.74
C GLY A 27 0.94 7.37 -6.08
N LEU A 28 0.02 6.40 -6.23
CA LEU A 28 0.02 5.20 -5.40
C LEU A 28 1.06 4.14 -5.82
N ARG A 29 1.57 4.23 -7.05
CA ARG A 29 2.51 3.25 -7.61
C ARG A 29 3.95 3.74 -7.73
N HIS A 30 4.17 5.05 -7.58
CA HIS A 30 5.52 5.59 -7.55
C HIS A 30 5.96 5.77 -6.10
N HIS A 31 7.19 5.35 -5.81
CA HIS A 31 7.80 5.59 -4.53
C HIS A 31 7.86 7.10 -4.24
N PRO A 32 7.61 7.54 -2.99
CA PRO A 32 7.85 8.92 -2.63
C PRO A 32 9.36 9.21 -2.78
N PRO A 33 9.76 10.46 -3.10
CA PRO A 33 11.15 10.76 -3.48
C PRO A 33 12.22 10.30 -2.48
N GLN A 34 11.89 10.27 -1.18
CA GLN A 34 12.80 9.78 -0.14
C GLN A 34 13.13 8.28 -0.23
N ASP A 35 12.23 7.47 -0.81
CA ASP A 35 12.40 6.02 -0.92
C ASP A 35 13.12 5.63 -2.24
N GLN A 36 13.32 6.58 -3.16
CA GLN A 36 13.94 6.35 -4.48
C GLN A 36 15.39 5.86 -4.39
N LEU A 37 16.22 6.47 -3.52
CA LEU A 37 17.63 6.05 -3.36
C LEU A 37 17.74 4.66 -2.70
N LEU A 38 16.80 4.34 -1.81
CA LEU A 38 16.68 3.05 -1.17
C LEU A 38 16.31 1.98 -2.21
N HIS A 39 15.33 2.32 -3.05
CA HIS A 39 14.91 1.53 -4.20
C HIS A 39 16.08 1.17 -5.11
N GLU A 40 16.81 2.17 -5.59
CA GLU A 40 17.90 1.97 -6.56
C GLU A 40 19.05 1.12 -6.03
N LYS A 41 19.31 1.12 -4.71
CA LYS A 41 20.42 0.37 -4.12
C LYS A 41 20.02 -1.01 -3.62
N PHE A 42 18.85 -1.13 -3.02
CA PHE A 42 18.42 -2.35 -2.36
C PHE A 42 17.41 -3.15 -3.18
N TYR A 43 16.27 -2.54 -3.53
CA TYR A 43 15.13 -3.25 -4.12
C TYR A 43 15.34 -3.56 -5.61
N SER A 44 16.03 -2.70 -6.36
CA SER A 44 16.31 -2.89 -7.80
C SER A 44 17.23 -4.08 -8.11
N THR A 45 18.08 -4.47 -7.16
CA THR A 45 19.06 -5.56 -7.30
C THR A 45 18.59 -6.84 -6.62
N TRP A 46 17.41 -6.80 -5.99
CA TRP A 46 16.89 -7.93 -5.25
C TRP A 46 16.18 -8.91 -6.19
N HIS A 47 16.54 -10.19 -6.08
CA HIS A 47 15.97 -11.26 -6.88
C HIS A 47 15.23 -12.26 -5.98
N MET A 48 14.22 -12.93 -6.55
CA MET A 48 13.40 -13.89 -5.80
C MET A 48 14.28 -14.97 -5.16
N PRO A 49 14.17 -15.23 -3.84
CA PRO A 49 15.03 -16.21 -3.19
C PRO A 49 14.88 -17.64 -3.74
N ASP A 50 13.69 -18.00 -4.20
CA ASP A 50 13.37 -19.28 -4.83
C ASP A 50 13.69 -19.31 -6.33
N HIS A 51 13.58 -18.17 -7.04
CA HIS A 51 13.89 -18.03 -8.47
C HIS A 51 14.85 -16.87 -8.76
N PRO A 52 16.17 -17.02 -8.50
CA PRO A 52 17.14 -15.91 -8.50
C PRO A 52 17.36 -15.22 -9.86
N ALA A 53 16.88 -15.79 -10.96
CA ALA A 53 16.92 -15.16 -12.29
C ALA A 53 15.82 -14.10 -12.49
N VAL A 54 14.88 -13.99 -11.54
CA VAL A 54 13.73 -13.08 -11.62
C VAL A 54 13.88 -11.99 -10.56
N SER A 55 13.81 -10.73 -10.98
CA SER A 55 13.81 -9.59 -10.06
C SER A 55 12.58 -9.63 -9.13
N CYS A 56 12.77 -9.22 -7.88
CA CYS A 56 11.70 -8.98 -6.91
C CYS A 56 10.86 -7.74 -7.25
N CYS A 57 11.45 -6.78 -7.97
CA CYS A 57 10.91 -5.44 -8.16
C CYS A 57 11.07 -4.94 -9.60
N ASN A 58 10.15 -4.10 -10.02
CA ASN A 58 10.18 -3.30 -11.25
C ASN A 58 9.82 -1.82 -10.98
N ASP A 59 10.19 -1.29 -9.82
CA ASP A 59 9.90 0.06 -9.29
C ASP A 59 8.47 0.29 -8.79
N ALA A 60 7.50 -0.56 -9.16
CA ALA A 60 6.10 -0.40 -8.74
C ALA A 60 5.62 -1.48 -7.75
N ASP A 61 6.27 -2.64 -7.75
CA ASP A 61 5.76 -3.83 -7.08
C ASP A 61 6.09 -3.88 -5.57
N CYS A 62 7.13 -3.16 -5.12
CA CYS A 62 7.54 -3.14 -3.71
C CYS A 62 7.00 -1.91 -2.96
N TYR A 63 6.58 -2.08 -1.71
CA TYR A 63 6.09 -0.98 -0.87
C TYR A 63 6.16 -1.30 0.63
N PRO A 64 6.29 -0.29 1.50
CA PRO A 64 6.17 -0.48 2.94
C PRO A 64 4.79 -1.04 3.34
N THR A 65 4.74 -1.93 4.32
CA THR A 65 3.50 -2.60 4.71
C THR A 65 3.39 -2.88 6.22
N GLU A 66 2.16 -3.06 6.68
CA GLU A 66 1.83 -3.61 8.00
C GLU A 66 1.89 -5.14 7.96
N VAL A 67 2.24 -5.75 9.10
CA VAL A 67 2.32 -7.21 9.24
C VAL A 67 1.52 -7.71 10.42
N GLU A 68 1.02 -8.94 10.31
CA GLU A 68 0.38 -9.68 11.38
C GLU A 68 0.97 -11.08 11.48
N TYR A 69 1.15 -11.57 12.71
CA TYR A 69 1.52 -12.95 12.98
C TYR A 69 0.29 -13.69 13.51
N VAL A 70 -0.19 -14.68 12.77
CA VAL A 70 -1.36 -15.49 13.12
C VAL A 70 -0.97 -16.96 13.06
N ASP A 71 -1.06 -17.65 14.21
CA ASP A 71 -0.72 -19.07 14.35
C ASP A 71 0.67 -19.44 13.80
N GLY A 72 1.66 -18.56 14.03
CA GLY A 72 3.04 -18.75 13.57
C GLY A 72 3.29 -18.43 12.09
N ASN A 73 2.24 -18.04 11.36
CA ASN A 73 2.34 -17.59 9.97
C ASN A 73 2.42 -16.06 9.90
N LEU A 74 3.24 -15.55 8.98
CA LEU A 74 3.40 -14.13 8.71
C LEU A 74 2.45 -13.69 7.59
N TYR A 75 1.70 -12.63 7.83
CA TYR A 75 0.85 -11.98 6.84
C TYR A 75 1.29 -10.53 6.65
N ALA A 76 1.15 -10.02 5.43
CA ALA A 76 1.36 -8.61 5.13
C ALA A 76 0.16 -7.99 4.43
N LYS A 77 -0.07 -6.71 4.71
CA LYS A 77 -1.20 -5.98 4.16
C LYS A 77 -0.91 -5.49 2.74
N ARG A 78 -1.72 -5.94 1.78
CA ARG A 78 -1.65 -5.46 0.41
C ARG A 78 -2.23 -4.04 0.30
N ARG A 79 -1.53 -3.12 -0.38
CA ARG A 79 -1.95 -1.71 -0.49
C ARG A 79 -3.21 -1.54 -1.34
N GLU A 80 -3.43 -2.39 -2.34
CA GLU A 80 -4.50 -2.22 -3.33
C GLU A 80 -5.90 -2.47 -2.75
N ASP A 81 -6.04 -3.43 -1.84
CA ASP A 81 -7.34 -3.84 -1.27
C ASP A 81 -7.34 -3.96 0.26
N GLY A 82 -6.22 -3.67 0.92
CA GLY A 82 -6.08 -3.77 2.37
C GLY A 82 -6.10 -5.20 2.90
N LYS A 83 -6.07 -6.22 2.03
CA LYS A 83 -6.11 -7.63 2.43
C LYS A 83 -4.78 -8.07 3.03
N PHE A 84 -4.82 -8.78 4.14
CA PHE A 84 -3.66 -9.51 4.66
C PHE A 84 -3.46 -10.80 3.87
N ILE A 85 -2.33 -10.89 3.16
CA ILE A 85 -1.94 -12.07 2.37
C ILE A 85 -0.83 -12.82 3.08
N LEU A 86 -0.88 -14.15 3.00
CA LEU A 86 0.14 -15.01 3.60
C LEU A 86 1.49 -14.77 2.91
N ILE A 87 2.54 -14.61 3.71
CA ILE A 87 3.92 -14.52 3.23
C ILE A 87 4.54 -15.91 3.31
N PRO A 88 4.83 -16.56 2.16
CA PRO A 88 5.49 -17.85 2.17
C PRO A 88 6.91 -17.72 2.76
N PRO A 89 7.36 -18.62 3.65
CA PRO A 89 8.66 -18.52 4.33
C PRO A 89 9.88 -18.45 3.39
N GLU A 90 9.76 -19.00 2.19
CA GLU A 90 10.75 -19.00 1.11
C GLU A 90 10.85 -17.67 0.36
N LYS A 91 9.86 -16.77 0.50
CA LYS A 91 9.87 -15.44 -0.11
C LYS A 91 10.51 -14.39 0.79
N ILE A 92 10.84 -14.73 2.04
CA ILE A 92 11.39 -13.82 3.04
C ILE A 92 12.90 -13.62 2.81
N GLU A 93 13.36 -12.37 2.74
CA GLU A 93 14.80 -12.02 2.75
C GLU A 93 15.46 -12.46 4.07
N ARG A 94 16.60 -13.12 3.97
CA ARG A 94 17.37 -13.63 5.13
C ARG A 94 18.87 -13.31 5.05
N HIS A 95 19.34 -12.81 3.92
CA HIS A 95 20.75 -12.64 3.58
C HIS A 95 21.17 -11.18 3.48
N ARG A 96 20.21 -10.24 3.41
CA ARG A 96 20.48 -8.82 3.27
C ARG A 96 19.79 -8.03 4.38
N ASP A 97 20.49 -7.04 4.92
CA ASP A 97 19.93 -6.13 5.90
C ASP A 97 18.99 -5.13 5.21
N ASN A 98 17.78 -5.00 5.74
CA ASN A 98 16.79 -4.07 5.22
C ASN A 98 17.11 -2.62 5.67
N PRO A 99 17.52 -1.74 4.75
CA PRO A 99 18.19 -0.49 5.09
C PRO A 99 17.30 0.57 5.74
N ASP A 100 15.98 0.45 5.66
CA ASP A 100 15.06 1.43 6.29
C ASP A 100 14.32 0.89 7.52
N GLY A 101 14.57 -0.38 7.88
CA GLY A 101 13.97 -1.01 9.06
C GLY A 101 12.45 -1.25 8.96
N ARG A 102 11.79 -0.98 7.83
CA ARG A 102 10.34 -1.18 7.65
C ARG A 102 10.04 -2.45 6.89
N ASN A 103 8.94 -3.12 7.20
CA ASN A 103 8.50 -4.27 6.40
C ASN A 103 8.17 -3.85 4.97
N HIS A 104 8.61 -4.63 3.98
CA HIS A 104 8.29 -4.41 2.56
C HIS A 104 7.69 -5.65 1.93
N LEU A 105 6.57 -5.44 1.22
CA LEU A 105 5.95 -6.45 0.38
C LEU A 105 6.19 -6.10 -1.08
N CYS A 106 6.72 -7.07 -1.84
CA CYS A 106 6.78 -7.01 -3.29
C CYS A 106 5.75 -7.98 -3.87
N ALA A 107 4.69 -7.43 -4.46
CA ALA A 107 3.57 -8.21 -4.99
C ALA A 107 2.92 -7.50 -6.18
N PRO A 108 2.43 -8.26 -7.18
CA PRO A 108 1.68 -7.68 -8.28
C PRO A 108 0.29 -7.22 -7.79
N PRO A 109 -0.34 -6.25 -8.48
CA PRO A 109 -1.73 -5.89 -8.22
C PRO A 109 -2.66 -7.10 -8.38
N PRO A 110 -3.79 -7.13 -7.65
CA PRO A 110 -4.78 -8.20 -7.81
C PRO A 110 -5.34 -8.20 -9.25
N ASN A 111 -5.72 -9.38 -9.73
CA ASN A 111 -6.31 -9.61 -11.07
C ASN A 111 -5.40 -9.24 -12.25
N THR A 112 -4.08 -9.26 -12.04
CA THR A 112 -3.10 -9.23 -13.13
C THR A 112 -2.85 -10.64 -13.66
N PHE A 113 -1.84 -10.85 -14.50
CA PHE A 113 -1.46 -12.17 -15.03
C PHE A 113 -0.95 -13.15 -13.96
N HIS A 114 -0.86 -12.73 -12.69
CA HIS A 114 -0.42 -13.55 -11.56
C HIS A 114 -1.60 -14.05 -10.72
N ALA A 115 -1.38 -15.12 -9.95
CA ALA A 115 -2.37 -15.57 -8.98
C ALA A 115 -2.63 -14.46 -7.95
N THR A 116 -3.88 -14.33 -7.48
CA THR A 116 -4.35 -13.17 -6.71
C THR A 116 -3.50 -12.81 -5.50
N ASP A 117 -2.96 -13.79 -4.76
CA ASP A 117 -2.16 -13.54 -3.54
C ASP A 117 -0.68 -13.88 -3.75
N THR A 118 -0.17 -13.66 -4.98
CA THR A 118 1.23 -13.89 -5.31
C THR A 118 2.13 -12.94 -4.50
N VAL A 119 3.17 -13.51 -3.90
CA VAL A 119 4.28 -12.76 -3.27
C VAL A 119 5.53 -13.03 -4.07
N PHE A 120 6.18 -11.96 -4.56
CA PHE A 120 7.48 -12.08 -5.20
C PHE A 120 8.57 -12.17 -4.15
N CYS A 121 8.60 -11.22 -3.22
CA CYS A 121 9.60 -11.12 -2.16
C CYS A 121 9.03 -10.37 -0.95
N PHE A 122 9.60 -10.62 0.23
CA PHE A 122 9.21 -9.95 1.46
C PHE A 122 10.42 -9.64 2.35
N ALA A 123 10.60 -8.37 2.75
CA ALA A 123 11.70 -7.95 3.61
C ALA A 123 11.13 -7.59 4.98
N LEU A 124 11.63 -8.25 6.03
CA LEU A 124 11.28 -7.90 7.40
C LEU A 124 11.95 -6.59 7.80
N GLY A 125 11.20 -5.76 8.51
CA GLY A 125 11.74 -4.62 9.24
C GLY A 125 12.45 -5.10 10.51
N GLY A 126 13.66 -4.61 10.73
CA GLY A 126 14.34 -4.76 12.02
C GLY A 126 13.92 -3.63 12.94
N ALA A 127 13.11 -3.93 13.97
CA ALA A 127 13.00 -3.05 15.12
C ALA A 127 14.34 -3.13 15.88
N THR A 128 15.21 -2.14 15.67
CA THR A 128 16.35 -1.88 16.57
C THR A 128 15.89 -1.05 17.75
#